data_AF-A0A8T3YFI9-F1
#
_entry.id   AF-A0A8T3YFI9-F1
#
_cell.length_a   1.000
_cell.length_b   1.000
_cell.length_c   1.000
_cell.angle_alpha   90.00
_cell.angle_beta   90.00
_cell.angle_gamma   90.00
#
_symmetry.space_group_name_H-M   'P 1'
#
loop_
_entity.id
_entity.type
_entity.pdbx_description
1 polymer ?
#
loop_
_entity_poly.entity_id
_entity_poly.type
_entity_poly.pdbx_seq_one_letter_code
_entity_poly.pdbx_strand_id
1 'polypeptide(L)'
;MAFPRFDRSDVLFLLLPLSLYLAWSGADRLLVFIAATLSLAPIARNVGKATESIVVQANPAVAGIASATFGNIVEIVIAITAINQGLFELVKATIIGSIIANILLLIGLAVFFGGLRFKEQTFNRQTAGVSSTMLIIAVAGISIPSAFAIATGKNAAFLEVAVAGIMAAVYVAGLVFAFKTHKHLFDVADTYRQERIRPVWDMRKSLLVLGVCITLAAVASDLLVRTIEPAALQAGISQAFIGITIIAVLSNLTEMSAAISMALRNKLDISLEIGTSSATQIALFVLPILVFTSHLIGKPFSPVFSLFQIIAMFFAVMIVNYLSADGRCNWLEGAQLITVYLILAAAFYFV
;
A
#
# COMPACT_ATOMS: atom_id res chain seq x y z
N MET A 1 -12.46 -6.56 34.05
CA MET A 1 -11.70 -7.13 32.92
C MET A 1 -12.70 -7.57 31.87
N ALA A 2 -12.88 -6.79 30.79
CA ALA A 2 -13.67 -7.23 29.66
C ALA A 2 -12.79 -8.16 28.80
N PHE A 3 -13.19 -9.41 28.62
CA PHE A 3 -12.58 -10.30 27.64
C PHE A 3 -12.62 -9.61 26.26
N PRO A 4 -11.55 -9.70 25.45
CA PRO A 4 -11.60 -9.17 24.09
C PRO A 4 -12.73 -9.88 23.35
N ARG A 5 -13.69 -9.11 22.82
CA ARG A 5 -14.72 -9.66 21.92
C ARG A 5 -13.98 -10.16 20.67
N PHE A 6 -13.91 -11.48 20.51
CA PHE A 6 -13.46 -12.10 19.28
C PHE A 6 -14.33 -11.56 18.13
N ASP A 7 -13.70 -10.88 17.18
CA ASP A 7 -14.35 -10.51 15.93
C ASP A 7 -14.43 -11.77 15.05
N ARG A 8 -15.46 -11.91 14.22
CA ARG A 8 -15.62 -13.09 13.34
C ARG A 8 -14.42 -13.29 12.41
N SER A 9 -13.67 -12.22 12.15
CA SER A 9 -12.41 -12.24 11.40
C SER A 9 -11.25 -12.92 12.10
N ASP A 10 -11.28 -13.09 13.43
CA ASP A 10 -10.16 -13.66 14.17
C ASP A 10 -9.97 -15.15 13.85
N VAL A 11 -11.02 -15.80 13.34
CA VAL A 11 -10.97 -17.15 12.75
C VAL A 11 -10.00 -17.21 11.57
N LEU A 12 -9.81 -16.10 10.83
CA LEU A 12 -8.86 -16.06 9.71
C LEU A 12 -7.41 -16.20 10.17
N PHE A 13 -7.08 -15.97 11.45
CA PHE A 13 -5.74 -16.27 11.97
C PHE A 13 -5.41 -17.77 11.93
N LEU A 14 -6.43 -18.65 11.86
CA LEU A 14 -6.22 -20.09 11.67
C LEU A 14 -5.70 -20.43 10.26
N LEU A 15 -5.76 -19.49 9.31
CA LEU A 15 -5.22 -19.72 7.97
C LEU A 15 -3.69 -19.80 7.94
N LEU A 16 -3.00 -19.17 8.89
CA LEU A 16 -1.54 -19.28 9.00
C LEU A 16 -1.07 -20.66 9.48
N PRO A 17 -1.56 -21.22 10.60
CA PRO A 17 -1.21 -22.59 10.97
C PRO A 17 -1.72 -23.60 9.93
N LEU A 18 -2.85 -23.34 9.26
CA LEU A 18 -3.32 -24.17 8.15
C LEU A 18 -2.35 -24.14 6.96
N SER A 19 -1.85 -22.97 6.55
CA SER A 19 -0.90 -22.87 5.43
C SER A 19 0.41 -23.58 5.75
N LEU A 20 0.89 -23.46 6.99
CA LEU A 20 2.06 -24.20 7.49
C LEU A 20 1.82 -25.71 7.50
N TYR A 21 0.64 -26.16 7.93
CA TYR A 21 0.26 -27.58 7.92
C TYR A 21 0.20 -28.12 6.49
N LEU A 22 -0.43 -27.40 5.55
CA LEU A 22 -0.51 -27.78 4.13
C LEU A 22 0.89 -27.88 3.52
N ALA A 23 1.78 -26.93 3.83
CA ALA A 23 3.17 -26.96 3.39
C ALA A 23 3.91 -28.18 3.94
N TRP A 24 3.73 -28.48 5.23
CA TRP A 24 4.34 -29.63 5.90
C TRP A 24 3.81 -30.96 5.38
N SER A 25 2.52 -31.07 5.09
CA SER A 25 1.90 -32.28 4.55
C SER A 25 2.24 -32.55 3.08
N GLY A 26 2.99 -31.66 2.43
CA GLY A 26 3.30 -31.76 1.00
C GLY A 26 2.05 -31.57 0.12
N ALA A 27 1.09 -30.76 0.56
CA ALA A 27 -0.12 -30.48 -0.19
C ALA A 27 0.19 -29.70 -1.49
N ASP A 28 -0.84 -29.56 -2.31
CA ASP A 28 -0.79 -28.79 -3.55
C ASP A 28 -0.27 -27.36 -3.35
N ARG A 29 0.67 -26.93 -4.18
CA ARG A 29 1.40 -25.67 -4.00
C ARG A 29 0.50 -24.44 -4.19
N LEU A 30 -0.50 -24.53 -5.07
CA LEU A 30 -1.49 -23.47 -5.23
C LEU A 30 -2.36 -23.35 -3.97
N LEU A 31 -2.74 -24.45 -3.32
CA LEU A 31 -3.46 -24.41 -2.04
C LEU A 31 -2.61 -23.79 -0.91
N VAL A 32 -1.33 -24.15 -0.82
CA VAL A 32 -0.42 -23.54 0.14
C VAL A 32 -0.31 -22.03 -0.11
N PHE A 33 -0.14 -21.62 -1.38
CA PHE A 33 -0.08 -20.22 -1.77
C PHE A 33 -1.36 -19.45 -1.41
N ILE A 34 -2.54 -20.00 -1.72
CA ILE A 34 -3.83 -19.37 -1.39
C ILE A 34 -3.97 -19.23 0.13
N ALA A 35 -3.68 -20.28 0.90
CA ALA A 35 -3.79 -20.24 2.36
C ALA A 35 -2.79 -19.23 2.97
N ALA A 36 -1.54 -19.21 2.51
CA ALA A 36 -0.52 -18.27 2.96
C ALA A 36 -0.92 -16.82 2.64
N THR A 37 -1.39 -16.58 1.41
CA THR A 37 -1.88 -15.27 0.97
C THR A 37 -3.05 -14.80 1.83
N LEU A 38 -4.12 -15.60 1.96
CA LEU A 38 -5.29 -15.21 2.75
C LEU A 38 -4.96 -15.02 4.25
N SER A 39 -3.94 -15.71 4.77
CA SER A 39 -3.48 -15.51 6.16
C SER A 39 -2.90 -14.12 6.44
N LEU A 40 -2.44 -13.40 5.41
CA LEU A 40 -1.93 -12.03 5.56
C LEU A 40 -3.03 -11.01 5.82
N ALA A 41 -4.27 -11.26 5.38
CA ALA A 41 -5.38 -10.32 5.57
C ALA A 41 -5.66 -9.99 7.06
N PRO A 42 -5.83 -10.97 7.97
CA PRO A 42 -6.02 -10.67 9.40
C PRO A 42 -4.77 -10.05 10.04
N ILE A 43 -3.57 -10.40 9.55
CA ILE A 43 -2.30 -9.81 10.02
C ILE A 43 -2.25 -8.32 9.66
N ALA A 44 -2.46 -7.97 8.39
CA ALA A 44 -2.51 -6.59 7.91
C ALA A 44 -3.59 -5.76 8.63
N ARG A 45 -4.74 -6.36 8.93
CA ARG A 45 -5.80 -5.71 9.71
C ARG A 45 -5.34 -5.36 11.12
N ASN A 46 -4.68 -6.28 11.82
CA ASN A 46 -4.22 -6.02 13.19
C ASN A 46 -3.00 -5.10 13.24
N VAL A 47 -2.14 -5.13 12.22
CA VAL A 47 -1.12 -4.10 12.00
C VAL A 47 -1.78 -2.72 11.91
N GLY A 48 -2.77 -2.54 11.03
CA GLY A 48 -3.43 -1.24 10.89
C GLY A 48 -4.12 -0.76 12.18
N LYS A 49 -4.81 -1.64 12.91
CA LYS A 49 -5.39 -1.28 14.24
C LYS A 49 -4.32 -0.87 15.26
N ALA A 50 -3.16 -1.53 15.26
CA ALA A 50 -2.05 -1.19 16.14
C ALA A 50 -1.45 0.16 15.73
N THR A 51 -1.21 0.37 14.44
CA THR A 51 -0.72 1.64 13.86
C THR A 51 -1.66 2.79 14.21
N GLU A 52 -2.97 2.65 13.97
CA GLU A 52 -3.97 3.66 14.32
C GLU A 52 -3.96 3.97 15.82
N SER A 53 -3.91 2.94 16.67
CA SER A 53 -3.85 3.12 18.12
C SER A 53 -2.57 3.85 18.56
N ILE A 54 -1.43 3.59 17.93
CA ILE A 54 -0.16 4.31 18.17
C ILE A 54 -0.28 5.77 17.72
N VAL A 55 -0.80 6.00 16.51
CA VAL A 55 -0.98 7.34 15.90
C VAL A 55 -1.84 8.23 16.78
N VAL A 56 -2.99 7.73 17.27
CA VAL A 56 -3.92 8.49 18.13
C VAL A 56 -3.30 8.87 19.48
N GLN A 57 -2.36 8.08 19.98
CA GLN A 57 -1.69 8.30 21.28
C GLN A 57 -0.36 9.07 21.15
N ALA A 58 0.17 9.22 19.94
CA ALA A 58 1.45 9.84 19.67
C ALA A 58 1.35 11.36 19.45
N ASN A 59 2.48 12.06 19.54
CA ASN A 59 2.55 13.43 19.05
C ASN A 59 2.54 13.45 17.50
N PRO A 60 2.23 14.58 16.84
CA PRO A 60 2.05 14.63 15.38
C PRO A 60 3.26 14.11 14.58
N ALA A 61 4.48 14.42 15.00
CA ALA A 61 5.68 13.98 14.29
C ALA A 61 5.87 12.45 14.39
N VAL A 62 5.71 11.89 15.59
CA VAL A 62 5.80 10.43 15.81
C VAL A 62 4.64 9.71 15.14
N ALA A 63 3.43 10.28 15.16
CA ALA A 63 2.27 9.76 14.47
C ALA A 63 2.52 9.66 12.95
N GLY A 64 3.08 10.70 12.33
CA GLY A 64 3.45 10.67 10.92
C GLY A 64 4.42 9.56 10.56
N ILE A 65 5.51 9.43 11.32
CA ILE A 65 6.53 8.39 11.10
C ILE A 65 5.95 6.99 11.34
N ALA A 66 5.17 6.82 12.41
CA ALA A 66 4.52 5.55 12.74
C ALA A 66 3.53 5.13 11.65
N SER A 67 2.73 6.06 11.13
CA SER A 67 1.81 5.83 10.02
C SER A 67 2.57 5.37 8.77
N ALA A 68 3.60 6.12 8.38
CA ALA A 68 4.44 5.81 7.21
C ALA A 68 5.11 4.43 7.29
N THR A 69 5.64 4.09 8.47
CA THR A 69 6.44 2.88 8.65
C THR A 69 5.55 1.67 8.90
N PHE A 70 4.64 1.76 9.86
CA PHE A 70 3.83 0.63 10.29
C PHE A 70 2.59 0.43 9.45
N GLY A 71 2.10 1.45 8.74
CA GLY A 71 1.04 1.29 7.73
C GLY A 71 1.49 0.38 6.58
N ASN A 72 2.75 0.55 6.15
CA ASN A 72 3.33 -0.20 5.02
C ASN A 72 4.16 -1.43 5.43
N ILE A 73 4.19 -1.80 6.72
CA ILE A 73 5.15 -2.80 7.21
C ILE A 73 4.92 -4.20 6.62
N VAL A 74 3.67 -4.59 6.35
CA VAL A 74 3.37 -5.88 5.71
C VAL A 74 3.94 -5.93 4.31
N GLU A 75 3.80 -4.85 3.55
CA GLU A 75 4.35 -4.73 2.19
C GLU A 75 5.88 -4.74 2.20
N ILE A 76 6.50 -4.00 3.13
CA ILE A 76 7.96 -4.00 3.33
C ILE A 76 8.46 -5.43 3.65
N VAL A 77 7.79 -6.15 4.55
CA VAL A 77 8.16 -7.52 4.93
C VAL A 77 8.06 -8.48 3.74
N ILE A 78 6.97 -8.43 2.97
CA ILE A 78 6.79 -9.25 1.76
C ILE A 78 7.90 -8.92 0.75
N ALA A 79 8.15 -7.64 0.49
CA ALA A 79 9.14 -7.19 -0.49
C ALA A 79 10.57 -7.58 -0.10
N ILE A 80 10.99 -7.40 1.16
CA ILE A 80 12.31 -7.81 1.63
C ILE A 80 12.46 -9.34 1.55
N THR A 81 11.41 -10.09 1.88
CA THR A 81 11.42 -11.56 1.77
C THR A 81 11.55 -12.00 0.30
N ALA A 82 10.85 -11.35 -0.62
CA ALA A 82 10.94 -11.59 -2.05
C ALA A 82 12.33 -11.22 -2.62
N ILE A 83 12.91 -10.08 -2.23
CA ILE A 83 14.30 -9.70 -2.56
C ILE A 83 15.28 -10.77 -2.08
N ASN A 84 15.10 -11.26 -0.84
CA ASN A 84 15.92 -12.33 -0.28
C ASN A 84 15.83 -13.64 -1.07
N GLN A 85 14.74 -13.89 -1.80
CA GLN A 85 14.60 -15.07 -2.65
C GLN A 85 14.86 -14.79 -4.14
N GLY A 86 15.25 -13.55 -4.49
CA GLY A 86 15.55 -13.15 -5.88
C GLY A 86 14.33 -12.86 -6.74
N LEU A 87 13.14 -12.75 -6.15
CA LEU A 87 11.89 -12.44 -6.87
C LEU A 87 11.72 -10.94 -7.10
N PHE A 88 12.67 -10.33 -7.83
CA PHE A 88 12.68 -8.88 -8.07
C PHE A 88 11.49 -8.41 -8.92
N GLU A 89 11.04 -9.22 -9.89
CA GLU A 89 9.86 -8.89 -10.71
C GLU A 89 8.58 -8.83 -9.87
N LEU A 90 8.42 -9.74 -8.90
CA LEU A 90 7.32 -9.69 -7.94
C LEU A 90 7.35 -8.40 -7.12
N VAL A 91 8.53 -7.97 -6.66
CA VAL A 91 8.69 -6.75 -5.86
C VAL A 91 8.30 -5.52 -6.67
N LYS A 92 8.80 -5.40 -7.91
CA LYS A 92 8.41 -4.31 -8.84
C LYS A 92 6.91 -4.30 -9.11
N ALA A 93 6.35 -5.46 -9.40
CA ALA A 93 4.93 -5.63 -9.64
C ALA A 93 4.10 -5.21 -8.42
N THR A 94 4.51 -5.61 -7.21
CA THR A 94 3.80 -5.25 -5.98
C THR A 94 3.84 -3.74 -5.74
N ILE A 95 4.99 -3.07 -5.88
CA ILE A 95 5.10 -1.61 -5.71
C ILE A 95 4.15 -0.86 -6.65
N ILE A 96 4.19 -1.17 -7.95
CA ILE A 96 3.33 -0.52 -8.95
C ILE A 96 1.87 -0.85 -8.69
N GLY A 97 1.58 -2.11 -8.37
CA GLY A 97 0.26 -2.59 -7.99
C GLY A 97 -0.32 -1.81 -6.84
N SER A 98 0.44 -1.62 -5.76
CA SER A 98 -0.01 -0.93 -4.56
C SER A 98 -0.28 0.55 -4.83
N ILE A 99 0.58 1.23 -5.61
CA ILE A 99 0.33 2.60 -6.05
C ILE A 99 -0.98 2.69 -6.85
N ILE A 100 -1.14 1.84 -7.86
CA ILE A 100 -2.34 1.82 -8.74
C ILE A 100 -3.59 1.44 -7.94
N ALA A 101 -3.50 0.44 -7.06
CA ALA A 101 -4.61 0.00 -6.22
C ALA A 101 -5.04 1.11 -5.26
N ASN A 102 -4.10 1.84 -4.65
CA ASN A 102 -4.44 2.90 -3.71
C ASN A 102 -5.09 4.11 -4.38
N ILE A 103 -4.64 4.50 -5.57
CA ILE A 103 -5.19 5.67 -6.25
C ILE A 103 -6.45 5.35 -7.08
N LEU A 104 -6.57 4.15 -7.65
CA LEU A 104 -7.74 3.77 -8.44
C LEU A 104 -8.75 2.94 -7.66
N LEU A 105 -8.34 1.79 -7.11
CA LEU A 105 -9.27 0.85 -6.50
C LEU A 105 -9.76 1.35 -5.13
N LEU A 106 -8.85 1.75 -4.24
CA LEU A 106 -9.19 2.21 -2.90
C LEU A 106 -10.00 3.51 -2.95
N ILE A 107 -9.51 4.54 -3.66
CA ILE A 107 -10.27 5.78 -3.83
C ILE A 107 -11.57 5.52 -4.58
N GLY A 108 -11.54 4.70 -5.64
CA GLY A 108 -12.73 4.35 -6.43
C GLY A 108 -13.81 3.68 -5.59
N LEU A 109 -13.46 2.72 -4.74
CA LEU A 109 -14.39 2.07 -3.82
C LEU A 109 -14.91 3.05 -2.76
N ALA A 110 -14.05 3.89 -2.20
CA ALA A 110 -14.47 4.90 -1.22
C ALA A 110 -15.48 5.88 -1.83
N VAL A 111 -15.17 6.45 -3.00
CA VAL A 111 -16.06 7.37 -3.74
C VAL A 111 -17.34 6.66 -4.17
N PHE A 112 -17.26 5.41 -4.65
CA PHE A 112 -18.42 4.65 -5.09
C PHE A 112 -19.39 4.40 -3.92
N PHE A 113 -18.92 3.78 -2.83
CA PHE A 113 -19.77 3.47 -1.68
C PHE A 113 -20.24 4.73 -0.94
N GLY A 114 -19.40 5.76 -0.82
CA GLY A 114 -19.80 7.06 -0.29
C GLY A 114 -20.88 7.73 -1.16
N GLY A 115 -20.71 7.70 -2.48
CA GLY A 115 -21.64 8.26 -3.45
C GLY A 115 -22.97 7.51 -3.56
N LEU A 116 -23.04 6.23 -3.17
CA LEU A 116 -24.30 5.50 -3.04
C LEU A 116 -25.15 6.04 -1.87
N ARG A 117 -24.50 6.63 -0.86
CA ARG A 117 -25.18 7.22 0.32
C ARG A 117 -25.42 8.72 0.16
N PHE A 118 -24.51 9.44 -0.48
CA PHE A 118 -24.56 10.89 -0.65
C PHE A 118 -24.51 11.25 -2.13
N LYS A 119 -25.43 12.10 -2.60
CA LYS A 119 -25.51 12.47 -4.03
C LYS A 119 -24.20 13.06 -4.57
N GLU A 120 -23.58 13.93 -3.79
CA GLU A 120 -22.26 14.49 -4.01
C GLU A 120 -21.53 14.60 -2.67
N GLN A 121 -20.21 14.42 -2.69
CA GLN A 121 -19.34 14.62 -1.54
C GLN A 121 -18.24 15.62 -1.90
N THR A 122 -17.97 16.58 -1.03
CA THR A 122 -16.93 17.61 -1.26
C THR A 122 -15.67 17.31 -0.46
N PHE A 123 -14.54 17.82 -0.94
CA PHE A 123 -13.25 17.71 -0.27
C PHE A 123 -12.39 18.95 -0.52
N ASN A 124 -11.35 19.12 0.29
CA ASN A 124 -10.46 20.28 0.19
C ASN A 124 -9.49 20.14 -0.99
N ARG A 125 -9.67 20.96 -2.03
CA ARG A 125 -8.81 20.99 -3.22
C ARG A 125 -7.34 21.34 -2.91
N GLN A 126 -7.08 22.13 -1.88
CA GLN A 126 -5.71 22.53 -1.53
C GLN A 126 -4.91 21.35 -0.95
N THR A 127 -5.50 20.61 0.00
CA THR A 127 -4.88 19.40 0.57
C THR A 127 -4.73 18.30 -0.48
N ALA A 128 -5.75 18.14 -1.34
CA ALA A 128 -5.68 17.23 -2.48
C ALA A 128 -4.57 17.62 -3.47
N GLY A 129 -4.42 18.90 -3.80
CA GLY A 129 -3.41 19.40 -4.74
C GLY A 129 -1.96 19.17 -4.31
N VAL A 130 -1.66 19.31 -3.02
CA VAL A 130 -0.32 18.98 -2.48
C VAL A 130 -0.02 17.48 -2.65
N SER A 131 -0.99 16.63 -2.30
CA SER A 131 -0.87 15.17 -2.44
C SER A 131 -0.75 14.73 -3.91
N SER A 132 -1.52 15.36 -4.80
CA SER A 132 -1.43 15.18 -6.26
C SER A 132 -0.05 15.51 -6.81
N THR A 133 0.57 16.58 -6.33
CA THR A 133 1.91 16.99 -6.77
C THR A 133 2.98 16.01 -6.28
N MET A 134 2.86 15.52 -5.05
CA MET A 134 3.74 14.45 -4.54
C MET A 134 3.62 13.16 -5.36
N LEU A 135 2.42 12.79 -5.79
CA LEU A 135 2.21 11.65 -6.69
C LEU A 135 2.86 11.84 -8.06
N ILE A 136 2.85 13.05 -8.62
CA ILE A 136 3.56 13.34 -9.88
C ILE A 136 5.08 13.19 -9.68
N ILE A 137 5.62 13.67 -8.56
CA ILE A 137 7.04 13.49 -8.23
C ILE A 137 7.39 12.01 -8.08
N ALA A 138 6.51 11.23 -7.42
CA ALA A 138 6.65 9.78 -7.31
C ALA A 138 6.71 9.08 -8.67
N VAL A 139 5.77 9.41 -9.57
CA VAL A 139 5.75 8.88 -10.94
C VAL A 139 7.03 9.26 -11.69
N ALA A 140 7.48 10.50 -11.60
CA ALA A 140 8.71 10.95 -12.24
C ALA A 140 9.95 10.20 -11.70
N GLY A 141 10.07 10.07 -10.38
CA GLY A 141 11.17 9.36 -9.73
C GLY A 141 11.25 7.89 -10.12
N ILE A 142 10.12 7.22 -10.26
CA ILE A 142 10.05 5.82 -10.72
C ILE A 142 10.31 5.70 -12.23
N SER A 143 9.78 6.63 -13.02
CA SER A 143 9.77 6.54 -14.48
C SER A 143 11.11 6.96 -15.11
N ILE A 144 11.82 7.94 -14.55
CA ILE A 144 13.05 8.49 -15.16
C ILE A 144 14.18 7.45 -15.23
N PRO A 145 14.55 6.74 -14.15
CA PRO A 145 15.59 5.70 -14.23
C PRO A 145 15.19 4.59 -15.20
N SER A 146 13.92 4.20 -15.17
CA SER A 146 13.38 3.16 -16.06
C SER A 146 13.44 3.57 -17.53
N ALA A 147 13.00 4.80 -17.85
CA ALA A 147 13.06 5.35 -19.20
C ALA A 147 14.50 5.52 -19.69
N PHE A 148 15.42 5.95 -18.82
CA PHE A 148 16.84 6.03 -19.13
C PHE A 148 17.42 4.66 -19.49
N ALA A 149 17.14 3.63 -18.69
CA ALA A 149 17.59 2.26 -18.94
C ALA A 149 17.05 1.72 -20.27
N ILE A 150 15.74 1.91 -20.53
CA ILE A 150 15.08 1.48 -21.77
C ILE A 150 15.65 2.22 -23.00
N ALA A 151 15.82 3.54 -22.92
CA ALA A 151 16.22 4.35 -24.06
C ALA A 151 17.70 4.22 -24.41
N THR A 152 18.56 4.00 -23.41
CA THR A 152 20.02 3.99 -23.61
C THR A 152 20.63 2.59 -23.60
N GLY A 153 19.93 1.59 -23.07
CA GLY A 153 20.47 0.26 -22.79
C GLY A 153 21.60 0.24 -21.76
N LYS A 154 21.87 1.37 -21.09
CA LYS A 154 22.93 1.50 -20.09
C LYS A 154 22.44 1.09 -18.71
N ASN A 155 23.37 0.61 -17.89
CA ASN A 155 23.10 0.34 -16.48
C ASN A 155 22.73 1.64 -15.75
N ALA A 156 21.56 1.63 -15.10
CA ALA A 156 21.02 2.76 -14.36
C ALA A 156 21.27 2.68 -12.84
N ALA A 157 22.04 1.71 -12.32
CA ALA A 157 22.20 1.47 -10.89
C ALA A 157 22.57 2.72 -10.07
N PHE A 158 23.54 3.53 -10.53
CA PHE A 158 23.87 4.77 -9.84
C PHE A 158 22.72 5.78 -9.85
N LEU A 159 22.02 5.90 -10.98
CA LEU A 159 20.85 6.76 -11.13
C LEU A 159 19.70 6.28 -10.24
N GLU A 160 19.47 4.98 -10.14
CA GLU A 160 18.45 4.36 -9.28
C GLU A 160 18.69 4.71 -7.81
N VAL A 161 19.91 4.54 -7.31
CA VAL A 161 20.28 4.87 -5.92
C VAL A 161 20.19 6.37 -5.67
N ALA A 162 20.66 7.20 -6.60
CA ALA A 162 20.59 8.65 -6.49
C ALA A 162 19.14 9.15 -6.43
N VAL A 163 18.28 8.63 -7.33
CA VAL A 163 16.86 8.99 -7.37
C VAL A 163 16.12 8.47 -6.13
N ALA A 164 16.41 7.27 -5.65
CA ALA A 164 15.89 6.78 -4.37
C ALA A 164 16.24 7.72 -3.20
N GLY A 165 17.47 8.23 -3.15
CA GLY A 165 17.90 9.23 -2.16
C GLY A 165 17.14 10.56 -2.27
N ILE A 166 16.93 11.05 -3.49
CA ILE A 166 16.14 12.27 -3.74
C ILE A 166 14.69 12.07 -3.31
N MET A 167 14.08 10.94 -3.66
CA MET A 167 12.69 10.61 -3.28
C MET A 167 12.52 10.54 -1.75
N ALA A 168 13.45 9.90 -1.04
CA ALA A 168 13.45 9.88 0.42
C ALA A 168 13.59 11.28 1.03
N ALA A 169 14.45 12.14 0.45
CA ALA A 169 14.60 13.52 0.90
C ALA A 169 13.32 14.35 0.68
N VAL A 170 12.66 14.19 -0.47
CA VAL A 170 11.35 14.81 -0.76
C VAL A 170 10.30 14.34 0.24
N TYR A 171 10.27 13.04 0.56
CA TYR A 171 9.35 12.51 1.57
C TYR A 171 9.56 13.15 2.94
N VAL A 172 10.82 13.24 3.41
CA VAL A 172 11.16 13.88 4.68
C VAL A 172 10.77 15.37 4.68
N ALA A 173 11.01 16.09 3.58
CA ALA A 173 10.56 17.47 3.43
C ALA A 173 9.02 17.57 3.51
N GLY A 174 8.31 16.61 2.90
CA GLY A 174 6.86 16.45 3.01
C GLY A 174 6.37 16.24 4.44
N LEU A 175 7.03 15.39 5.22
CA LEU A 175 6.73 15.21 6.64
C LEU A 175 6.96 16.50 7.44
N VAL A 176 8.04 17.22 7.18
CA VAL A 176 8.29 18.52 7.82
C VAL A 176 7.22 19.55 7.43
N PHE A 177 6.78 19.53 6.16
CA PHE A 177 5.70 20.39 5.70
C PHE A 177 4.39 20.09 6.43
N ALA A 178 3.96 18.83 6.44
CA ALA A 178 2.72 18.40 7.08
C ALA A 178 2.73 18.59 8.61
N PHE A 179 3.84 18.24 9.29
CA PHE A 179 3.88 18.19 10.75
C PHE A 179 4.56 19.37 11.43
N LYS A 180 5.12 20.34 10.68
CA LYS A 180 5.78 21.51 11.28
C LYS A 180 5.28 22.82 10.70
N THR A 181 5.38 23.03 9.39
CA THR A 181 5.13 24.35 8.79
C THR A 181 3.66 24.57 8.43
N HIS A 182 2.96 23.53 7.99
CA HIS A 182 1.58 23.61 7.48
C HIS A 182 0.64 22.64 8.22
N LYS A 183 0.83 22.50 9.53
CA LYS A 183 -0.01 21.64 10.40
C LYS A 183 -1.52 21.81 10.17
N HIS A 184 -1.97 23.04 9.97
CA HIS A 184 -3.38 23.37 9.75
C HIS A 184 -4.01 22.72 8.49
N LEU A 185 -3.21 22.24 7.53
CA LEU A 185 -3.68 21.57 6.32
C LEU A 185 -3.74 20.04 6.46
N PHE A 186 -3.01 19.46 7.44
CA PHE A 186 -2.75 18.02 7.55
C PHE A 186 -2.90 17.50 8.99
N ASP A 187 -3.73 18.14 9.82
CA ASP A 187 -3.93 17.73 11.21
C ASP A 187 -4.85 16.50 11.31
N VAL A 188 -4.39 15.38 10.76
CA VAL A 188 -5.06 14.08 10.83
C VAL A 188 -5.29 13.69 12.30
N ALA A 189 -4.35 13.99 13.21
CA ALA A 189 -4.50 13.69 14.63
C ALA A 189 -5.64 14.49 15.29
N ASP A 190 -5.83 15.77 14.92
CA ASP A 190 -7.00 16.53 15.33
C ASP A 190 -8.28 16.03 14.66
N THR A 191 -8.24 15.60 13.40
CA THR A 191 -9.41 14.98 12.75
C THR A 191 -9.84 13.70 13.48
N TYR A 192 -8.93 12.79 13.80
CA TYR A 192 -9.22 11.57 14.57
C TYR A 192 -9.71 11.90 16.00
N ARG A 193 -9.14 12.92 16.65
CA ARG A 193 -9.59 13.38 17.98
C ARG A 193 -10.95 14.07 17.95
N GLN A 194 -11.23 14.89 16.93
CA GLN A 194 -12.52 15.54 16.70
C GLN A 194 -13.61 14.51 16.38
N GLU A 195 -13.27 13.46 15.66
CA GLU A 195 -14.15 12.31 15.40
C GLU A 195 -14.28 11.34 16.58
N ARG A 196 -13.66 11.65 17.73
CA ARG A 196 -13.66 10.84 18.95
C ARG A 196 -13.22 9.39 18.71
N ILE A 197 -12.30 9.18 17.75
CA ILE A 197 -11.71 7.87 17.50
C ILE A 197 -10.84 7.53 18.71
N ARG A 198 -11.27 6.53 19.47
CA ARG A 198 -10.55 6.06 20.66
C ARG A 198 -9.54 5.00 20.25
N PRO A 199 -8.34 4.99 20.85
CA PRO A 199 -7.40 3.90 20.60
C PRO A 199 -8.06 2.58 21.02
N VAL A 200 -7.96 1.57 20.14
CA VAL A 200 -8.47 0.22 20.42
C VAL A 200 -7.63 -0.43 21.52
N TRP A 201 -6.32 -0.15 21.51
CA TRP A 201 -5.33 -0.67 22.45
C TRP A 201 -4.49 0.46 23.06
N ASP A 202 -4.09 0.30 24.32
CA ASP A 202 -3.09 1.16 24.93
C ASP A 202 -1.72 0.96 24.27
N MET A 203 -0.85 1.96 24.34
CA MET A 203 0.46 1.98 23.66
C MET A 203 1.26 0.67 23.81
N ARG A 204 1.30 0.06 25.01
CA ARG A 204 2.04 -1.18 25.25
C ARG A 204 1.46 -2.36 24.48
N LYS A 205 0.13 -2.51 24.50
CA LYS A 205 -0.55 -3.56 23.73
C LYS A 205 -0.42 -3.33 22.24
N SER A 206 -0.51 -2.09 21.77
CA SER A 206 -0.32 -1.77 20.34
C SER A 206 1.07 -2.19 19.85
N LEU A 207 2.12 -1.86 20.60
CA LEU A 207 3.50 -2.26 20.26
C LEU A 207 3.70 -3.78 20.31
N LEU A 208 3.11 -4.47 21.30
CA LEU A 208 3.18 -5.93 21.40
C LEU A 208 2.48 -6.61 20.23
N VAL A 209 1.24 -6.20 19.92
CA VAL A 209 0.47 -6.75 18.80
C VAL A 209 1.20 -6.49 17.49
N LEU A 210 1.73 -5.29 17.30
CA LEU A 210 2.51 -4.94 16.11
C LEU A 210 3.73 -5.85 15.94
N GLY A 211 4.52 -6.07 17.00
CA GLY A 211 5.69 -6.96 16.96
C GLY A 211 5.34 -8.42 16.64
N VAL A 212 4.25 -8.93 17.23
CA VAL A 212 3.73 -10.27 16.91
C VAL A 212 3.29 -10.35 15.46
N CYS A 213 2.50 -9.38 14.98
CA CYS A 213 2.02 -9.36 13.60
C CYS A 213 3.16 -9.25 12.58
N ILE A 214 4.21 -8.47 12.84
CA ILE A 214 5.39 -8.41 11.97
C ILE A 214 6.08 -9.78 11.87
N THR A 215 6.21 -10.48 13.00
CA THR A 215 6.81 -11.82 13.03
C THR A 215 5.96 -12.82 12.26
N LEU A 216 4.64 -12.81 12.45
CA LEU A 216 3.71 -13.66 11.72
C LEU A 216 3.69 -13.32 10.22
N ALA A 217 3.75 -12.03 9.86
CA ALA A 217 3.86 -11.58 8.48
C ALA A 217 5.13 -12.11 7.82
N ALA A 218 6.26 -12.12 8.53
CA ALA A 218 7.53 -12.67 8.02
C ALA A 218 7.43 -14.18 7.74
N VAL A 219 6.82 -14.94 8.66
CA VAL A 219 6.58 -16.39 8.47
C VAL A 219 5.64 -16.64 7.29
N ALA A 220 4.52 -15.92 7.21
CA ALA A 220 3.56 -16.03 6.12
C ALA A 220 4.20 -15.64 4.77
N SER A 221 5.00 -14.57 4.75
CA SER A 221 5.69 -14.08 3.56
C SER A 221 6.74 -15.06 3.06
N ASP A 222 7.51 -15.70 3.94
CA ASP A 222 8.50 -16.70 3.52
C ASP A 222 7.81 -17.87 2.80
N LEU A 223 6.69 -18.35 3.35
CA LEU A 223 5.89 -19.40 2.73
C LEU A 223 5.25 -18.97 1.40
N LEU A 224 4.68 -17.76 1.36
CA LEU A 224 4.08 -17.18 0.16
C LEU A 224 5.11 -17.08 -0.97
N VAL A 225 6.28 -16.50 -0.69
CA VAL A 225 7.34 -16.28 -1.68
C VAL A 225 7.90 -17.61 -2.21
N ARG A 226 8.02 -18.64 -1.35
CA ARG A 226 8.44 -19.99 -1.79
C ARG A 226 7.44 -20.69 -2.70
N THR A 227 6.16 -20.34 -2.59
CA THR A 227 5.08 -21.03 -3.31
C THR A 227 4.55 -20.25 -4.51
N ILE A 228 4.98 -19.00 -4.68
CA ILE A 228 4.42 -18.13 -5.71
C ILE A 228 4.76 -18.58 -7.14
N GLU A 229 6.01 -18.96 -7.45
CA GLU A 229 6.35 -19.41 -8.79
C GLU A 229 5.59 -20.68 -9.22
N PRO A 230 5.55 -21.75 -8.40
CA PRO A 230 4.79 -22.93 -8.78
C PRO A 230 3.28 -22.68 -8.81
N ALA A 231 2.75 -21.83 -7.92
CA ALA A 231 1.34 -21.46 -7.96
C ALA A 231 1.00 -20.66 -9.24
N ALA A 232 1.88 -19.73 -9.64
CA ALA A 232 1.76 -18.95 -10.88
C ALA A 232 1.73 -19.87 -12.11
N LEU A 233 2.66 -20.83 -12.18
CA LEU A 233 2.71 -21.83 -13.26
C LEU A 233 1.45 -22.70 -13.31
N GLN A 234 0.97 -23.17 -12.16
CA GLN A 234 -0.23 -24.01 -12.07
C GLN A 234 -1.51 -23.25 -12.43
N ALA A 235 -1.61 -21.97 -12.05
CA ALA A 235 -2.74 -21.11 -12.36
C ALA A 235 -2.68 -20.50 -13.78
N GLY A 236 -1.55 -20.64 -14.49
CA GLY A 236 -1.36 -20.07 -15.83
C GLY A 236 -1.29 -18.53 -15.83
N ILE A 237 -0.80 -17.94 -14.75
CA ILE A 237 -0.69 -16.47 -14.57
C ILE A 237 0.75 -16.06 -14.27
N SER A 238 1.12 -14.81 -14.60
CA SER A 238 2.47 -14.31 -14.36
C SER A 238 2.68 -13.88 -12.90
N GLN A 239 3.94 -13.95 -12.42
CA GLN A 239 4.30 -13.39 -11.11
C GLN A 239 4.00 -11.89 -11.03
N ALA A 240 4.13 -11.19 -12.17
CA ALA A 240 3.81 -9.78 -12.28
C ALA A 240 2.31 -9.53 -12.06
N PHE A 241 1.43 -10.35 -12.65
CA PHE A 241 0.00 -10.26 -12.41
C PHE A 241 -0.35 -10.50 -10.94
N ILE A 242 0.24 -11.52 -10.30
CA ILE A 242 0.04 -11.80 -8.86
C ILE A 242 0.47 -10.61 -8.00
N GLY A 243 1.64 -10.03 -8.28
CA GLY A 243 2.15 -8.87 -7.54
C GLY A 243 1.24 -7.64 -7.67
N ILE A 244 0.86 -7.29 -8.90
CA ILE A 244 0.07 -6.09 -9.20
C ILE A 244 -1.36 -6.16 -8.67
N THR A 245 -1.95 -7.36 -8.63
CA THR A 245 -3.36 -7.54 -8.29
C THR A 245 -3.53 -8.13 -6.90
N ILE A 246 -3.10 -9.38 -6.68
CA ILE A 246 -3.38 -10.13 -5.47
C ILE A 246 -2.60 -9.55 -4.28
N ILE A 247 -1.28 -9.42 -4.40
CA ILE A 247 -0.43 -9.00 -3.27
C ILE A 247 -0.66 -7.53 -2.94
N ALA A 248 -0.70 -6.66 -3.95
CA ALA A 248 -0.96 -5.23 -3.77
C ALA A 248 -2.31 -4.93 -3.10
N VAL A 249 -3.40 -5.58 -3.51
CA VAL A 249 -4.72 -5.34 -2.89
C VAL A 249 -4.74 -5.86 -1.46
N LEU A 250 -4.08 -7.00 -1.22
CA LEU A 250 -4.02 -7.63 0.08
C LEU A 250 -3.21 -6.85 1.11
N SER A 251 -2.08 -6.25 0.71
CA SER A 251 -1.28 -5.41 1.61
C SER A 251 -2.03 -4.13 2.00
N ASN A 252 -2.87 -3.60 1.11
CA ASN A 252 -3.60 -2.34 1.29
C ASN A 252 -5.04 -2.49 1.82
N LEU A 253 -5.46 -3.71 2.17
CA LEU A 253 -6.84 -4.05 2.54
C LEU A 253 -7.34 -3.24 3.76
N THR A 254 -6.46 -2.97 4.74
CA THR A 254 -6.81 -2.20 5.93
C THR A 254 -7.07 -0.74 5.61
N GLU A 255 -6.20 -0.11 4.83
CA GLU A 255 -6.37 1.28 4.39
C GLU A 255 -7.60 1.43 3.51
N MET A 256 -7.86 0.45 2.65
CA MET A 256 -9.07 0.40 1.84
C MET A 256 -10.34 0.37 2.70
N SER A 257 -10.36 -0.46 3.74
CA SER A 257 -11.48 -0.52 4.68
C SER A 257 -11.68 0.80 5.45
N ALA A 258 -10.57 1.47 5.81
CA ALA A 258 -10.61 2.75 6.51
C ALA A 258 -11.14 3.87 5.60
N ALA A 259 -10.63 3.97 4.37
CA ALA A 259 -11.08 4.96 3.39
C ALA A 259 -12.57 4.79 3.05
N ILE A 260 -13.04 3.57 2.80
CA ILE A 260 -14.47 3.30 2.57
C ILE A 260 -15.30 3.72 3.80
N SER A 261 -14.83 3.40 5.00
CA SER A 261 -15.52 3.74 6.25
C SER A 261 -15.64 5.25 6.45
N MET A 262 -14.62 6.03 6.07
CA MET A 262 -14.63 7.49 6.15
C MET A 262 -15.55 8.11 5.09
N ALA A 263 -15.50 7.63 3.85
CA ALA A 263 -16.38 8.09 2.78
C ALA A 263 -17.85 7.87 3.12
N LEU A 264 -18.20 6.71 3.71
CA LEU A 264 -19.55 6.41 4.21
C LEU A 264 -20.01 7.33 5.36
N ARG A 265 -19.09 8.03 6.04
CA ARG A 265 -19.36 9.03 7.09
C ARG A 265 -19.39 10.47 6.56
N ASN A 266 -19.39 10.64 5.25
CA ASN A 266 -19.28 11.92 4.56
C ASN A 266 -17.94 12.63 4.76
N LYS A 267 -16.85 11.86 4.88
CA LYS A 267 -15.48 12.34 5.10
C LYS A 267 -14.59 11.92 3.94
N LEU A 268 -14.94 12.42 2.75
CA LEU A 268 -14.26 12.05 1.51
C LEU A 268 -12.83 12.61 1.46
N ASP A 269 -12.60 13.79 2.04
CA ASP A 269 -11.28 14.39 2.24
C ASP A 269 -10.29 13.43 2.92
N ILE A 270 -10.68 12.81 4.04
CA ILE A 270 -9.85 11.82 4.75
C ILE A 270 -9.62 10.58 3.87
N SER A 271 -10.66 10.17 3.12
CA SER A 271 -10.58 8.97 2.27
C SER A 271 -9.59 9.15 1.12
N LEU A 272 -9.60 10.32 0.48
CA LEU A 272 -8.65 10.70 -0.55
C LEU A 272 -7.24 10.86 0.02
N GLU A 273 -7.10 11.42 1.22
CA GLU A 273 -5.82 11.54 1.90
C GLU A 273 -5.22 10.16 2.21
N ILE A 274 -6.03 9.20 2.70
CA ILE A 274 -5.57 7.82 2.94
C ILE A 274 -4.99 7.21 1.65
N GLY A 275 -5.74 7.26 0.53
CA GLY A 275 -5.30 6.67 -0.73
C GLY A 275 -4.09 7.37 -1.35
N THR A 276 -4.11 8.69 -1.43
CA THR A 276 -3.02 9.48 -2.06
C THR A 276 -1.75 9.47 -1.22
N SER A 277 -1.88 9.54 0.11
CA SER A 277 -0.73 9.47 1.03
C SER A 277 -0.09 8.10 1.01
N SER A 278 -0.88 7.02 1.04
CA SER A 278 -0.34 5.66 0.96
C SER A 278 0.42 5.40 -0.35
N ALA A 279 -0.17 5.76 -1.50
CA ALA A 279 0.53 5.68 -2.80
C ALA A 279 1.81 6.52 -2.83
N THR A 280 1.80 7.71 -2.23
CA THR A 280 2.98 8.57 -2.10
C THR A 280 4.04 7.93 -1.19
N GLN A 281 3.64 7.31 -0.09
CA GLN A 281 4.54 6.60 0.84
C GLN A 281 5.20 5.40 0.17
N ILE A 282 4.45 4.61 -0.60
CA ILE A 282 4.99 3.47 -1.33
C ILE A 282 6.12 3.92 -2.27
N ALA A 283 5.89 5.00 -3.03
CA ALA A 283 6.89 5.51 -3.96
C ALA A 283 8.05 6.25 -3.26
N LEU A 284 7.76 7.23 -2.39
CA LEU A 284 8.76 8.15 -1.85
C LEU A 284 9.45 7.64 -0.58
N PHE A 285 8.95 6.57 0.05
CA PHE A 285 9.50 6.02 1.30
C PHE A 285 9.80 4.52 1.21
N VAL A 286 8.80 3.69 0.88
CA VAL A 286 8.97 2.22 0.84
C VAL A 286 9.99 1.84 -0.23
N LEU A 287 9.84 2.34 -1.46
CA LEU A 287 10.76 2.04 -2.56
C LEU A 287 12.22 2.42 -2.23
N PRO A 288 12.53 3.64 -1.73
CA PRO A 288 13.88 3.96 -1.26
C PRO A 288 14.40 3.02 -0.16
N ILE A 289 13.57 2.66 0.81
CA ILE A 289 13.96 1.68 1.84
C ILE A 289 14.33 0.34 1.20
N LEU A 290 13.55 -0.15 0.24
CA LEU A 290 13.84 -1.40 -0.47
C LEU A 290 15.14 -1.30 -1.26
N VAL A 291 15.38 -0.20 -1.96
CA VAL A 291 16.65 0.03 -2.68
C VAL A 291 17.83 0.00 -1.70
N PHE A 292 17.79 0.77 -0.61
CA PHE A 292 18.92 0.81 0.33
C PHE A 292 19.12 -0.51 1.08
N THR A 293 18.05 -1.13 1.57
CA THR A 293 18.13 -2.41 2.29
C THR A 293 18.62 -3.54 1.39
N SER A 294 18.21 -3.57 0.13
CA SER A 294 18.69 -4.59 -0.83
C SER A 294 20.20 -4.55 -1.06
N HIS A 295 20.80 -3.35 -1.06
CA HIS A 295 22.25 -3.17 -1.14
C HIS A 295 22.95 -3.65 0.13
N LEU A 296 22.38 -3.39 1.31
CA LEU A 296 22.91 -3.86 2.59
C LEU A 296 22.87 -5.39 2.72
N ILE A 297 21.85 -6.03 2.15
CA ILE A 297 21.68 -7.49 2.16
C ILE A 297 22.57 -8.18 1.11
N GLY A 298 23.20 -7.42 0.21
CA GLY A 298 24.03 -7.97 -0.87
C GLY A 298 23.22 -8.56 -2.03
N LYS A 299 21.94 -8.20 -2.16
CA LYS A 299 21.06 -8.56 -3.28
C LYS A 299 20.45 -7.30 -3.91
N PRO A 300 21.23 -6.51 -4.66
CA PRO A 300 20.79 -5.20 -5.13
C PRO A 300 19.51 -5.29 -5.95
N PHE A 301 18.46 -4.61 -5.48
CA PHE A 301 17.19 -4.48 -6.16
C PHE A 301 17.25 -3.29 -7.12
N SER A 302 16.98 -3.56 -8.40
CA SER A 302 16.90 -2.52 -9.44
C SER A 302 15.42 -2.14 -9.68
N PRO A 303 15.00 -0.91 -9.34
CA PRO A 303 13.65 -0.41 -9.59
C PRO A 303 13.48 0.08 -11.05
N VAL A 304 13.89 -0.74 -12.03
CA VAL A 304 13.65 -0.51 -13.45
C VAL A 304 12.39 -1.24 -13.87
N PHE A 305 11.34 -0.46 -14.14
CA PHE A 305 10.01 -0.94 -14.47
C PHE A 305 9.83 -1.05 -15.98
N SER A 306 8.92 -1.94 -16.41
CA SER A 306 8.60 -2.09 -17.83
C SER A 306 7.87 -0.86 -18.36
N LEU A 307 7.95 -0.63 -19.68
CA LEU A 307 7.22 0.45 -20.33
C LEU A 307 5.71 0.39 -20.02
N PHE A 308 5.16 -0.81 -19.98
CA PHE A 308 3.75 -1.02 -19.65
C PHE A 308 3.40 -0.59 -18.22
N GLN A 309 4.25 -0.92 -17.23
CA GLN A 309 4.08 -0.48 -15.84
C GLN A 309 4.17 1.04 -15.70
N ILE A 310 5.13 1.67 -16.37
CA ILE A 310 5.30 3.14 -16.36
C ILE A 310 4.05 3.83 -16.93
N ILE A 311 3.57 3.36 -18.08
CA ILE A 311 2.38 3.91 -18.74
C ILE A 311 1.14 3.73 -17.85
N ALA A 312 0.93 2.54 -17.29
CA ALA A 312 -0.20 2.26 -16.41
C ALA A 312 -0.22 3.19 -15.18
N MET A 313 0.92 3.34 -14.52
CA MET A 313 1.07 4.21 -13.36
C MET A 313 0.86 5.69 -13.73
N PHE A 314 1.44 6.15 -14.85
CA PHE A 314 1.27 7.52 -15.34
C PHE A 314 -0.21 7.85 -15.58
N PHE A 315 -0.94 7.00 -16.31
CA PHE A 315 -2.37 7.21 -16.55
C PHE A 315 -3.19 7.17 -15.27
N ALA A 316 -2.90 6.24 -14.35
CA ALA A 316 -3.60 6.14 -13.08
C ALA A 316 -3.47 7.43 -12.25
N VAL A 317 -2.25 8.00 -12.17
CA VAL A 317 -2.00 9.25 -11.45
C VAL A 317 -2.65 10.45 -12.14
N MET A 318 -2.62 10.50 -13.48
CA MET A 318 -3.29 11.57 -14.24
C MET A 318 -4.81 11.59 -14.00
N ILE A 319 -5.46 10.43 -14.04
CA ILE A 319 -6.91 10.31 -13.82
C ILE A 319 -7.28 10.81 -12.42
N VAL A 320 -6.54 10.39 -11.40
CA VAL A 320 -6.83 10.76 -10.00
C VAL A 320 -6.55 12.23 -9.74
N ASN A 321 -5.50 12.79 -10.35
CA ASN A 321 -5.22 14.22 -10.26
C ASN A 321 -6.28 15.07 -10.95
N TYR A 322 -6.79 14.63 -12.11
CA TYR A 322 -7.89 15.30 -12.78
C TYR A 322 -9.15 15.28 -11.91
N LEU A 323 -9.51 14.11 -11.35
CA LEU A 323 -10.63 13.99 -10.42
C LEU A 323 -10.48 14.87 -9.17
N SER A 324 -9.26 14.96 -8.64
CA SER A 324 -8.96 15.74 -7.44
C SER A 324 -9.07 17.26 -7.65
N ALA A 325 -9.05 17.74 -8.90
CA ALA A 325 -9.11 19.16 -9.22
C ALA A 325 -10.51 19.77 -8.99
N ASP A 326 -11.57 18.96 -9.11
CA ASP A 326 -12.95 19.43 -9.06
C ASP A 326 -13.49 19.59 -7.63
N GLY A 327 -12.82 19.09 -6.60
CA GLY A 327 -13.19 19.27 -5.18
C GLY A 327 -14.53 18.67 -4.77
N ARG A 328 -15.17 17.92 -5.67
CA ARG A 328 -16.42 17.19 -5.44
C ARG A 328 -16.36 15.87 -6.16
N CYS A 329 -16.99 14.83 -5.60
CA CYS A 329 -17.17 13.57 -6.27
C CYS A 329 -18.58 13.00 -6.17
N ASN A 330 -18.91 12.09 -7.08
CA ASN A 330 -20.15 11.32 -7.13
C ASN A 330 -19.86 9.82 -7.35
N TRP A 331 -20.87 8.96 -7.19
CA TRP A 331 -20.69 7.51 -7.30
C TRP A 331 -20.20 7.04 -8.68
N LEU A 332 -20.54 7.77 -9.75
CA LEU A 332 -20.16 7.41 -11.12
C LEU A 332 -18.65 7.55 -11.31
N GLU A 333 -18.05 8.61 -10.77
CA GLU A 333 -16.59 8.76 -10.79
C GLU A 333 -15.88 7.64 -10.02
N GLY A 334 -16.45 7.20 -8.90
CA GLY A 334 -15.96 6.02 -8.18
C GLY A 334 -16.00 4.76 -9.04
N ALA A 335 -17.11 4.53 -9.74
CA ALA A 335 -17.26 3.41 -10.68
C ALA A 335 -16.26 3.50 -11.86
N GLN A 336 -15.98 4.71 -12.35
CA GLN A 336 -15.01 4.94 -13.42
C GLN A 336 -13.59 4.58 -12.96
N LEU A 337 -13.18 5.01 -11.76
CA LEU A 337 -11.87 4.62 -11.19
C LEU A 337 -11.72 3.11 -11.04
N ILE A 338 -12.75 2.43 -10.51
CA ILE A 338 -12.77 0.96 -10.40
C ILE A 338 -12.68 0.32 -11.80
N THR A 339 -13.39 0.86 -12.79
CA THR A 339 -13.36 0.36 -14.16
C THR A 339 -11.96 0.47 -14.76
N VAL A 340 -11.28 1.60 -14.57
CA VAL A 340 -9.88 1.77 -15.03
C VAL A 340 -8.97 0.75 -14.35
N TYR A 341 -9.10 0.54 -13.04
CA TYR A 341 -8.34 -0.49 -12.34
C TYR A 341 -8.57 -1.89 -12.93
N LEU A 342 -9.83 -2.27 -13.19
CA LEU A 342 -10.18 -3.57 -13.77
C LEU A 342 -9.64 -3.74 -15.19
N ILE A 343 -9.65 -2.68 -16.01
CA ILE A 343 -9.04 -2.69 -17.35
C ILE A 343 -7.53 -2.93 -17.24
N LEU A 344 -6.84 -2.23 -16.33
CA LEU A 344 -5.41 -2.43 -16.10
C LEU A 344 -5.12 -3.84 -15.60
N ALA A 345 -5.87 -4.34 -14.62
CA ALA A 345 -5.72 -5.70 -14.11
C ALA A 345 -5.93 -6.75 -15.22
N ALA A 346 -6.96 -6.59 -16.05
CA ALA A 346 -7.20 -7.47 -17.20
C ALA A 346 -6.06 -7.41 -18.22
N ALA A 347 -5.47 -6.23 -18.46
CA ALA A 347 -4.33 -6.10 -19.35
C ALA A 347 -3.07 -6.77 -18.79
N PHE A 348 -2.79 -6.62 -17.48
CA PHE A 348 -1.68 -7.30 -16.81
C PHE A 348 -1.83 -8.82 -16.77
N TYR A 349 -3.05 -9.36 -16.87
CA TYR A 349 -3.27 -10.81 -16.98
C TYR A 349 -2.64 -11.41 -18.24
N PHE A 350 -2.58 -10.64 -19.33
CA PHE A 350 -2.03 -11.08 -20.61
C PHE A 350 -0.53 -10.79 -20.79
N VAL A 351 0.14 -10.22 -19.77
CA VAL A 351 1.57 -9.91 -19.75
C VAL A 351 2.33 -10.97 -18.96
#